data_AF-A0A4R2C648-F1
#
_entry.id   AF-A0A4R2C648-F1
#
_cell.length_a   1.000
_cell.length_b   1.000
_cell.length_c   1.000
_cell.angle_alpha   90.00
_cell.angle_beta   90.00
_cell.angle_gamma   90.00
#
_symmetry.space_group_name_H-M   'P 1'
#
loop_
_entity.id
_entity.type
_entity.pdbx_description
1 polymer ?
#
loop_
_entity_poly.entity_id
_entity_poly.type
_entity_poly.pdbx_seq_one_letter_code
_entity_poly.pdbx_strand_id
1 'polypeptide(L)'
;MHTVTANGATIPALGFGTFRMPGPDVLRIVPHALKAGFRNVDTAQIYGNEAEVGEAIANSGVARGHIFLNTKVWIENYGHDALIKSVDESLKKLKIDFSDLLLLHWPNDAVSLAEQIGALNEVKEAGKVRHIGISNFNTALIAEAAELSKAPIVTNQIEYHPYIDQSTVIEAAKNAGMAVTGYYGMADGKVFTDPILRDIVALPRKWLPSMVFPVPMAVSFHPMALRPYGTRIHNWRREGRRIPSPPLESSNPCMHSPTRGEC
;
A
#
# COMPACT_ATOMS: atom_id res chain seq x y z
N MET A 1 12.96 -7.05 1.98
CA MET A 1 11.72 -6.29 1.67
C MET A 1 11.74 -5.04 2.51
N HIS A 2 11.45 -3.87 1.93
CA HIS A 2 11.37 -2.63 2.70
C HIS A 2 10.10 -2.64 3.56
N THR A 3 10.22 -2.21 4.81
CA THR A 3 9.14 -2.12 5.79
C THR A 3 9.08 -0.72 6.38
N VAL A 4 7.88 -0.29 6.77
CA VAL A 4 7.63 0.94 7.52
C VAL A 4 7.23 0.55 8.94
N THR A 5 7.94 1.12 9.92
CA THR A 5 7.60 0.94 11.34
C THR A 5 6.75 2.12 11.80
N ALA A 6 5.57 1.86 12.32
CA ALA A 6 4.67 2.88 12.84
C ALA A 6 3.89 2.33 14.03
N ASN A 7 3.91 3.06 15.15
CA ASN A 7 3.16 2.72 16.36
C ASN A 7 3.27 1.22 16.76
N GLY A 8 4.48 0.66 16.65
CA GLY A 8 4.80 -0.73 16.99
C GLY A 8 4.49 -1.77 15.91
N ALA A 9 3.83 -1.42 14.80
CA ALA A 9 3.68 -2.30 13.65
C ALA A 9 4.90 -2.22 12.72
N THR A 10 5.25 -3.34 12.10
CA THR A 10 6.21 -3.40 10.98
C THR A 10 5.46 -3.80 9.72
N ILE A 11 5.11 -2.81 8.90
CA ILE A 11 4.23 -2.95 7.74
C ILE A 11 5.07 -3.05 6.47
N PRO A 12 4.91 -4.08 5.61
CA PRO A 12 5.59 -4.11 4.32
C PRO A 12 5.21 -2.91 3.45
N ALA A 13 6.22 -2.21 2.93
CA ALA A 13 6.04 -0.95 2.22
C ALA A 13 5.37 -1.09 0.84
N LEU A 14 5.09 -2.30 0.38
CA LEU A 14 4.36 -2.54 -0.85
C LEU A 14 3.30 -3.59 -0.58
N GLY A 15 2.04 -3.22 -0.81
CA GLY A 15 0.87 -4.07 -0.64
C GLY A 15 0.27 -4.49 -1.97
N PHE A 16 -0.43 -5.62 -1.95
CA PHE A 16 -1.31 -6.05 -3.02
C PHE A 16 -2.75 -5.78 -2.61
N GLY A 17 -3.35 -4.70 -3.14
CA GLY A 17 -4.72 -4.31 -2.84
C GLY A 17 -5.74 -5.00 -3.74
N THR A 18 -6.83 -5.46 -3.15
CA THR A 18 -7.90 -6.20 -3.84
C THR A 18 -9.17 -5.37 -4.09
N PHE A 19 -9.12 -4.06 -3.82
CA PHE A 19 -10.20 -3.15 -4.17
C PHE A 19 -10.50 -3.20 -5.68
N ARG A 20 -11.79 -3.27 -6.05
CA ARG A 20 -12.29 -3.42 -7.44
C ARG A 20 -11.83 -4.71 -8.14
N MET A 21 -11.34 -5.71 -7.41
CA MET A 21 -11.01 -7.03 -7.98
C MET A 21 -12.13 -8.05 -7.72
N PRO A 22 -12.78 -8.58 -8.78
CA PRO A 22 -13.71 -9.69 -8.65
C PRO A 22 -13.03 -10.94 -8.08
N GLY A 23 -13.79 -11.80 -7.40
CA GLY A 23 -13.30 -13.04 -6.80
C GLY A 23 -12.43 -13.91 -7.74
N PRO A 24 -12.85 -14.19 -8.99
CA PRO A 24 -12.03 -14.96 -9.93
C PRO A 24 -10.66 -14.33 -10.23
N ASP A 25 -10.56 -13.00 -10.24
CA ASP A 25 -9.29 -12.30 -10.44
C ASP A 25 -8.41 -12.33 -9.19
N VAL A 26 -9.01 -12.31 -8.00
CA VAL A 26 -8.29 -12.51 -6.73
C VAL A 26 -7.64 -13.89 -6.71
N LEU A 27 -8.42 -14.96 -6.98
CA LEU A 27 -7.92 -16.34 -7.02
C LEU A 27 -6.79 -16.52 -8.05
N ARG A 28 -6.89 -15.82 -9.18
CA ARG A 28 -5.88 -15.90 -10.24
C ARG A 28 -4.62 -15.10 -9.90
N ILE A 29 -4.73 -13.88 -9.38
CA ILE A 29 -3.60 -12.94 -9.33
C ILE A 29 -2.87 -12.95 -7.98
N VAL A 30 -3.59 -13.08 -6.86
CA VAL A 30 -2.96 -13.05 -5.52
C VAL A 30 -1.88 -14.12 -5.35
N PRO A 31 -2.05 -15.39 -5.81
CA PRO A 31 -0.98 -16.38 -5.72
C PRO A 31 0.28 -15.98 -6.52
N HIS A 32 0.11 -15.34 -7.67
CA HIS A 32 1.23 -14.82 -8.46
C HIS A 32 1.94 -13.65 -7.77
N ALA A 33 1.19 -12.73 -7.14
CA ALA A 33 1.77 -11.65 -6.35
C ALA A 33 2.61 -12.20 -5.18
N LEU A 34 2.07 -13.18 -4.44
CA LEU A 34 2.79 -13.85 -3.35
C LEU A 34 4.05 -14.57 -3.86
N LYS A 35 3.97 -15.25 -5.01
CA LYS A 35 5.14 -15.88 -5.68
C LYS A 35 6.18 -14.86 -6.13
N ALA A 36 5.75 -13.68 -6.61
CA ALA A 36 6.63 -12.59 -7.00
C ALA A 36 7.30 -11.89 -5.81
N GLY A 37 6.89 -12.22 -4.58
CA GLY A 37 7.52 -11.75 -3.35
C GLY A 37 6.68 -10.77 -2.55
N PHE A 38 5.44 -10.45 -2.93
CA PHE A 38 4.55 -9.63 -2.09
C PHE A 38 4.29 -10.33 -0.76
N ARG A 39 4.23 -9.56 0.32
CA ARG A 39 3.95 -10.05 1.68
C ARG A 39 2.96 -9.18 2.43
N ASN A 40 2.32 -8.22 1.76
CA ASN A 40 1.21 -7.46 2.32
C ASN A 40 0.02 -7.59 1.37
N VAL A 41 -1.12 -8.04 1.87
CA VAL A 41 -2.36 -8.24 1.10
C VAL A 41 -3.47 -7.45 1.79
N ASP A 42 -4.14 -6.60 1.02
CA ASP A 42 -5.20 -5.71 1.49
C ASP A 42 -6.56 -6.11 0.88
N THR A 43 -7.54 -6.32 1.75
CA THR A 43 -8.96 -6.54 1.40
C THR A 43 -9.87 -5.74 2.34
N ALA A 44 -11.18 -5.93 2.25
CA ALA A 44 -12.18 -5.32 3.12
C ALA A 44 -13.52 -6.08 3.02
N GLN A 45 -14.34 -5.97 4.06
CA GLN A 45 -15.69 -6.55 4.09
C GLN A 45 -16.52 -6.15 2.86
N ILE A 46 -16.51 -4.85 2.51
CA ILE A 46 -17.30 -4.31 1.39
C ILE A 46 -16.77 -4.72 0.01
N TYR A 47 -15.53 -5.21 -0.10
CA TYR A 47 -15.00 -5.65 -1.40
C TYR A 47 -15.64 -6.96 -1.84
N GLY A 48 -16.23 -7.72 -0.91
CA GLY A 48 -16.92 -8.97 -1.21
C GLY A 48 -15.98 -10.09 -1.70
N ASN A 49 -14.68 -9.98 -1.44
CA ASN A 49 -13.67 -10.92 -1.95
C ASN A 49 -12.75 -11.52 -0.87
N GLU A 50 -13.11 -11.39 0.41
CA GLU A 50 -12.36 -11.95 1.54
C GLU A 50 -12.22 -13.48 1.46
N ALA A 51 -13.25 -14.19 0.96
CA ALA A 51 -13.22 -15.64 0.82
C ALA A 51 -12.15 -16.10 -0.17
N GLU A 52 -12.08 -15.41 -1.32
CA GLU A 52 -11.11 -15.67 -2.38
C GLU A 52 -9.70 -15.27 -1.96
N VAL A 53 -9.54 -14.20 -1.17
CA VAL A 53 -8.24 -13.84 -0.59
C VAL A 53 -7.75 -14.95 0.35
N GLY A 54 -8.62 -15.44 1.23
CA GLY A 54 -8.30 -16.54 2.14
C GLY A 54 -7.88 -17.81 1.40
N GLU A 55 -8.63 -18.20 0.36
CA GLU A 55 -8.30 -19.33 -0.49
C GLU A 55 -6.97 -19.14 -1.24
N ALA A 56 -6.75 -17.97 -1.84
CA ALA A 56 -5.52 -17.67 -2.56
C ALA A 56 -4.28 -17.74 -1.64
N ILE A 57 -4.40 -17.27 -0.40
CA ILE A 57 -3.34 -17.33 0.60
C ILE A 57 -3.07 -18.78 1.01
N ALA A 58 -4.11 -19.55 1.33
CA ALA A 58 -3.98 -20.95 1.72
C ALA A 58 -3.29 -21.79 0.64
N ASN A 59 -3.59 -21.51 -0.64
CA ASN A 59 -3.04 -22.22 -1.79
C ASN A 59 -1.69 -21.65 -2.29
N SER A 60 -1.17 -20.58 -1.68
CA SER A 60 0.04 -19.90 -2.16
C SER A 60 1.36 -20.62 -1.85
N GLY A 61 1.34 -21.55 -0.88
CA GLY A 61 2.55 -22.17 -0.32
C GLY A 61 3.41 -21.22 0.55
N VAL A 62 2.94 -20.00 0.82
CA VAL A 62 3.60 -19.05 1.73
C VAL A 62 3.01 -19.21 3.13
N ALA A 63 3.89 -19.41 4.13
CA ALA A 63 3.46 -19.52 5.52
C ALA A 63 2.66 -18.27 5.96
N ARG A 64 1.52 -18.46 6.64
CA ARG A 64 0.63 -17.38 7.11
C ARG A 64 1.38 -16.29 7.88
N GLY A 65 2.33 -16.68 8.74
CA GLY A 65 3.13 -15.75 9.53
C GLY A 65 4.09 -14.86 8.73
N HIS A 66 4.31 -15.16 7.45
CA HIS A 66 5.10 -14.31 6.54
C HIS A 66 4.23 -13.33 5.74
N ILE A 67 2.90 -13.40 5.85
CA ILE A 67 1.97 -12.51 5.14
C ILE A 67 1.41 -11.53 6.16
N PHE A 68 1.49 -10.24 5.86
CA PHE A 68 0.78 -9.17 6.53
C PHE A 68 -0.58 -9.01 5.86
N LEU A 69 -1.63 -9.56 6.45
CA LEU A 69 -2.98 -9.55 5.89
C LEU A 69 -3.83 -8.52 6.61
N ASN A 70 -4.43 -7.62 5.85
CA ASN A 70 -5.30 -6.58 6.40
C ASN A 70 -6.72 -6.63 5.79
N THR A 71 -7.71 -6.33 6.62
CA THR A 71 -9.12 -6.16 6.23
C THR A 71 -9.73 -4.94 6.94
N LYS A 72 -10.98 -4.60 6.61
CA LYS A 72 -11.61 -3.36 7.05
C LYS A 72 -13.07 -3.59 7.41
N VAL A 73 -13.49 -3.02 8.53
CA VAL A 73 -14.88 -2.99 8.99
C VAL A 73 -15.66 -1.98 8.14
N TRP A 74 -16.76 -2.42 7.52
CA TRP A 74 -17.65 -1.52 6.79
C TRP A 74 -18.54 -0.72 7.75
N ILE A 75 -18.92 0.49 7.34
CA ILE A 75 -19.62 1.48 8.18
C ILE A 75 -20.92 0.96 8.81
N GLU A 76 -21.62 0.04 8.14
CA GLU A 76 -22.86 -0.57 8.65
C GLU A 76 -22.63 -1.48 9.87
N ASN A 77 -21.39 -1.94 10.07
CA ASN A 77 -21.00 -2.82 11.16
C ASN A 77 -20.34 -2.07 12.32
N TYR A 78 -20.46 -0.75 12.42
CA TYR A 78 -19.75 0.04 13.43
C TYR A 78 -20.32 -0.05 14.84
N GLY A 79 -21.59 -0.42 15.00
CA GLY A 79 -22.17 -0.66 16.33
C GLY A 79 -21.45 -1.81 17.01
N HIS A 80 -21.21 -1.70 18.32
CA HIS A 80 -20.33 -2.60 19.08
C HIS A 80 -20.46 -4.08 18.70
N ASP A 81 -21.64 -4.68 18.94
CA ASP A 81 -21.87 -6.11 18.72
C ASP A 81 -21.79 -6.50 17.23
N ALA A 82 -22.22 -5.59 16.34
CA ALA A 82 -22.12 -5.79 14.90
C ALA A 82 -20.65 -5.81 14.45
N LEU A 83 -19.80 -4.96 15.04
CA LEU A 83 -18.38 -4.92 14.75
C LEU A 83 -17.73 -6.24 15.14
N ILE A 84 -17.92 -6.67 16.39
CA ILE A 84 -17.36 -7.94 16.89
C ILE A 84 -17.77 -9.11 15.98
N LYS A 85 -19.06 -9.21 15.66
CA LYS A 85 -19.60 -10.25 14.79
C LYS A 85 -19.00 -10.17 13.37
N SER A 86 -18.91 -8.98 12.79
CA SER A 86 -18.39 -8.79 11.44
C SER A 86 -16.91 -9.18 11.31
N VAL A 87 -16.12 -8.97 12.38
CA VAL A 87 -14.72 -9.41 12.43
C VAL A 87 -14.64 -10.93 12.44
N ASP A 88 -15.48 -11.62 13.20
CA ASP A 88 -15.53 -13.09 13.19
C ASP A 88 -15.94 -13.63 11.81
N GLU A 89 -16.89 -12.98 11.14
CA GLU A 89 -17.27 -13.33 9.78
C GLU A 89 -16.12 -13.12 8.78
N SER A 90 -15.37 -12.01 8.88
CA SER A 90 -14.18 -11.76 8.07
C SER A 90 -13.12 -12.85 8.29
N LEU A 91 -12.78 -13.17 9.54
CA LEU A 91 -11.79 -14.22 9.86
C LEU A 91 -12.23 -15.59 9.33
N LYS A 92 -13.51 -15.92 9.44
CA LYS A 92 -14.10 -17.15 8.89
C LYS A 92 -13.98 -17.21 7.36
N LYS A 93 -14.33 -16.12 6.66
CA LYS A 93 -14.18 -16.03 5.19
C LYS A 93 -12.73 -16.19 4.77
N LEU A 94 -11.83 -15.48 5.46
CA LEU A 94 -10.39 -15.51 5.21
C LEU A 94 -9.73 -16.85 5.61
N LYS A 95 -10.41 -17.70 6.39
CA LYS A 95 -9.91 -18.98 6.90
C LYS A 95 -8.62 -18.80 7.72
N ILE A 96 -8.60 -17.80 8.60
CA ILE A 96 -7.47 -17.46 9.49
C ILE A 96 -7.98 -17.21 10.90
N ASP A 97 -7.10 -17.41 11.89
CA ASP A 97 -7.43 -17.13 13.30
C ASP A 97 -7.24 -15.65 13.67
N PHE A 98 -6.39 -14.93 12.93
CA PHE A 98 -6.13 -13.51 13.15
C PHE A 98 -5.78 -12.77 11.85
N SER A 99 -6.12 -11.48 11.76
CA SER A 99 -5.57 -10.56 10.75
C SER A 99 -4.39 -9.77 11.35
N ASP A 100 -3.47 -9.32 10.49
CA ASP A 100 -2.34 -8.49 10.96
C ASP A 100 -2.78 -7.04 11.21
N LEU A 101 -3.77 -6.55 10.47
CA LEU A 101 -4.30 -5.20 10.62
C LEU A 101 -5.80 -5.14 10.31
N LEU A 102 -6.56 -4.49 11.19
CA LEU A 102 -7.98 -4.19 10.98
C LEU A 102 -8.18 -2.67 10.96
N LEU A 103 -8.91 -2.17 9.97
CA LEU A 103 -9.19 -0.73 9.81
C LEU A 103 -10.68 -0.43 9.96
N LEU A 104 -11.03 0.74 10.51
CA LEU A 104 -12.30 1.40 10.19
C LEU A 104 -12.21 1.93 8.76
N HIS A 105 -13.13 1.53 7.88
CA HIS A 105 -12.99 1.77 6.44
C HIS A 105 -13.25 3.23 6.04
N TRP A 106 -14.26 3.87 6.63
CA TRP A 106 -14.62 5.26 6.34
C TRP A 106 -15.12 5.96 7.59
N PRO A 107 -14.90 7.27 7.74
CA PRO A 107 -15.60 8.07 8.75
C PRO A 107 -17.12 7.94 8.58
N ASN A 108 -17.81 7.73 9.69
CA ASN A 108 -19.26 7.71 9.76
C ASN A 108 -19.69 8.09 11.18
N ASP A 109 -20.76 8.87 11.30
CA ASP A 109 -21.26 9.45 12.55
C ASP A 109 -22.52 8.75 13.09
N ALA A 110 -23.03 7.71 12.42
CA ALA A 110 -24.18 6.94 12.90
C ALA A 110 -23.88 6.21 14.22
N VAL A 111 -22.60 5.93 14.48
CA VAL A 111 -22.07 5.37 15.73
C VAL A 111 -20.94 6.27 16.20
N SER A 112 -20.86 6.55 17.50
CA SER A 112 -19.80 7.43 18.03
C SER A 112 -18.40 6.86 17.75
N LEU A 113 -17.41 7.72 17.49
CA LEU A 113 -16.04 7.25 17.26
C LEU A 113 -15.47 6.53 18.49
N ALA A 114 -15.86 6.94 19.70
CA ALA A 114 -15.49 6.26 20.95
C ALA A 114 -15.96 4.81 20.99
N GLU A 115 -17.18 4.52 20.53
CA GLU A 115 -17.69 3.15 20.44
C GLU A 115 -16.96 2.34 19.37
N GLN A 116 -16.74 2.93 18.18
CA GLN A 116 -16.00 2.28 17.08
C GLN A 116 -14.57 1.89 17.51
N ILE A 117 -13.86 2.84 18.12
CA ILE A 117 -12.49 2.63 18.62
C ILE A 117 -12.47 1.68 19.81
N GLY A 118 -13.47 1.76 20.71
CA GLY A 118 -13.64 0.82 21.81
C GLY A 118 -13.72 -0.63 21.33
N ALA A 119 -14.58 -0.88 20.33
CA ALA A 119 -14.74 -2.21 19.74
C ALA A 119 -13.48 -2.67 18.97
N LEU A 120 -12.75 -1.77 18.30
CA LEU A 120 -11.43 -2.09 17.72
C LEU A 120 -10.41 -2.53 18.79
N ASN A 121 -10.41 -1.87 19.94
CA ASN A 121 -9.54 -2.26 21.06
C ASN A 121 -9.92 -3.64 21.60
N GLU A 122 -11.21 -3.94 21.74
CA GLU A 122 -11.69 -5.24 22.19
C GLU A 122 -11.27 -6.38 21.26
N VAL A 123 -11.45 -6.25 19.94
CA VAL A 123 -11.03 -7.31 19.00
C VAL A 123 -9.52 -7.53 18.99
N LYS A 124 -8.74 -6.47 19.26
CA LYS A 124 -7.29 -6.59 19.42
C LYS A 124 -6.94 -7.31 20.73
N GLU A 125 -7.58 -6.95 21.83
CA GLU A 125 -7.37 -7.60 23.14
C GLU A 125 -7.75 -9.09 23.09
N ALA A 126 -8.80 -9.43 22.35
CA ALA A 126 -9.22 -10.81 22.09
C ALA A 126 -8.25 -11.59 21.16
N GLY A 127 -7.18 -10.97 20.65
CA GLY A 127 -6.17 -11.60 19.80
C GLY A 127 -6.62 -11.86 18.35
N LYS A 128 -7.81 -11.39 17.95
CA LYS A 128 -8.36 -11.52 16.59
C LYS A 128 -7.62 -10.67 15.56
N VAL A 129 -6.97 -9.60 16.02
CA VAL A 129 -6.20 -8.68 15.17
C VAL A 129 -4.89 -8.29 15.87
N ARG A 130 -3.78 -8.23 15.13
CA ARG A 130 -2.49 -7.81 15.70
C ARG A 130 -2.39 -6.31 15.86
N HIS A 131 -2.85 -5.56 14.87
CA HIS A 131 -2.83 -4.10 14.84
C HIS A 131 -4.19 -3.53 14.44
N ILE A 132 -4.44 -2.29 14.85
CA ILE A 132 -5.64 -1.55 14.49
C ILE A 132 -5.26 -0.25 13.80
N GLY A 133 -6.12 0.25 12.93
CA GLY A 133 -5.90 1.46 12.17
C GLY A 133 -7.20 2.11 11.71
N ILE A 134 -7.06 3.17 10.94
CA ILE A 134 -8.17 3.96 10.39
C ILE A 134 -7.97 4.15 8.88
N SER A 135 -9.03 4.49 8.17
CA SER A 135 -8.99 4.74 6.74
C SER A 135 -9.88 5.92 6.38
N ASN A 136 -9.36 6.82 5.54
CA ASN A 136 -10.01 8.03 5.05
C ASN A 136 -10.31 9.07 6.14
N PHE A 137 -9.55 9.07 7.24
CA PHE A 137 -9.73 10.02 8.33
C PHE A 137 -9.01 11.35 8.02
N ASN A 138 -9.67 12.47 8.31
CA ASN A 138 -9.06 13.80 8.26
C ASN A 138 -8.23 14.06 9.54
N THR A 139 -7.59 15.23 9.63
CA THR A 139 -6.71 15.57 10.77
C THR A 139 -7.42 15.60 12.13
N ALA A 140 -8.65 16.09 12.18
CA ALA A 140 -9.44 16.12 13.42
C ALA A 140 -9.75 14.70 13.91
N LEU A 141 -10.20 13.83 13.00
CA LEU A 141 -10.51 12.44 13.31
C LEU A 141 -9.26 11.61 13.63
N ILE A 142 -8.10 11.92 13.03
CA ILE A 142 -6.81 11.30 13.42
C ILE A 142 -6.49 11.61 14.89
N ALA A 143 -6.61 12.87 15.29
CA ALA A 143 -6.33 13.30 16.66
C ALA A 143 -7.30 12.63 17.65
N GLU A 144 -8.60 12.65 17.34
CA GLU A 144 -9.63 12.03 18.17
C GLU A 144 -9.45 10.51 18.29
N ALA A 145 -9.18 9.80 17.20
CA ALA A 145 -8.93 8.37 17.22
C ALA A 145 -7.68 8.00 18.04
N ALA A 146 -6.61 8.82 17.96
CA ALA A 146 -5.40 8.62 18.74
C ALA A 146 -5.62 8.84 20.25
N GLU A 147 -6.49 9.78 20.61
CA GLU A 147 -6.86 10.05 22.01
C GLU A 147 -7.77 8.96 22.61
N LEU A 148 -8.76 8.50 21.84
CA LEU A 148 -9.74 7.52 22.29
C LEU A 148 -9.17 6.10 22.41
N SER A 149 -8.15 5.76 21.63
CA SER A 149 -7.67 4.39 21.52
C SER A 149 -6.64 4.02 22.59
N LYS A 150 -6.91 2.93 23.34
CA LYS A 150 -5.93 2.36 24.29
C LYS A 150 -4.73 1.74 23.56
N ALA A 151 -4.98 1.06 22.44
CA ALA A 151 -3.95 0.49 21.60
C ALA A 151 -3.47 1.48 20.54
N PRO A 152 -2.19 1.42 20.13
CA PRO A 152 -1.69 2.32 19.09
C PRO A 152 -2.41 2.11 17.76
N ILE A 153 -2.92 3.20 17.17
CA ILE A 153 -3.44 3.25 15.81
C ILE A 153 -2.24 3.28 14.85
N VAL A 154 -2.07 2.28 13.99
CA VAL A 154 -0.78 2.10 13.28
C VAL A 154 -0.73 2.77 11.92
N THR A 155 -1.88 3.03 11.30
CA THR A 155 -1.95 3.71 10.01
C THR A 155 -3.26 4.45 9.81
N ASN A 156 -3.20 5.51 9.00
CA ASN A 156 -4.35 6.03 8.27
C ASN A 156 -4.20 5.66 6.78
N GLN A 157 -5.11 4.84 6.25
CA GLN A 157 -5.14 4.50 4.83
C GLN A 157 -5.96 5.54 4.05
N ILE A 158 -5.36 6.23 3.07
CA ILE A 158 -6.01 7.35 2.35
C ILE A 158 -5.75 7.26 0.84
N GLU A 159 -6.59 7.92 0.06
CA GLU A 159 -6.31 8.13 -1.37
C GLU A 159 -5.07 9.02 -1.50
N TYR A 160 -4.04 8.53 -2.19
CA TYR A 160 -2.83 9.30 -2.38
C TYR A 160 -2.14 9.00 -3.71
N HIS A 161 -2.01 10.04 -4.51
CA HIS A 161 -1.44 10.03 -5.86
C HIS A 161 -1.03 11.46 -6.26
N PRO A 162 -0.28 11.65 -7.36
CA PRO A 162 0.29 12.97 -7.73
C PRO A 162 -0.73 14.12 -7.88
N TYR A 163 -2.00 13.82 -8.11
CA TYR A 163 -3.07 14.82 -8.30
C TYR A 163 -3.82 15.24 -7.03
N ILE A 164 -3.49 14.68 -5.87
CA ILE A 164 -4.12 15.01 -4.59
C ILE A 164 -3.05 15.32 -3.56
N ASP A 165 -3.06 16.56 -3.05
CA ASP A 165 -2.18 16.92 -1.95
C ASP A 165 -2.73 16.38 -0.63
N GLN A 166 -1.92 15.59 0.06
CA GLN A 166 -2.22 15.00 1.36
C GLN A 166 -1.24 15.49 2.43
N SER A 167 -0.46 16.55 2.17
CA SER A 167 0.61 17.01 3.06
C SER A 167 0.13 17.21 4.51
N THR A 168 -1.02 17.87 4.68
CA THR A 168 -1.62 18.11 6.01
C THR A 168 -2.02 16.82 6.73
N VAL A 169 -2.59 15.85 6.00
CA VAL A 169 -3.01 14.55 6.57
C VAL A 169 -1.81 13.68 6.88
N ILE A 170 -0.79 13.69 6.02
CA ILE A 170 0.48 12.97 6.22
C ILE A 170 1.21 13.51 7.45
N GLU A 171 1.28 14.83 7.61
CA GLU A 171 1.89 15.46 8.78
C GLU A 171 1.14 15.11 10.06
N ALA A 172 -0.19 15.19 10.06
CA ALA A 172 -1.00 14.81 11.21
C ALA A 172 -0.81 13.33 11.59
N ALA A 173 -0.84 12.42 10.61
CA ALA A 173 -0.60 10.99 10.83
C ALA A 173 0.80 10.74 11.42
N LYS A 174 1.83 11.41 10.87
CA LYS A 174 3.21 11.32 11.37
C LYS A 174 3.32 11.83 12.81
N ASN A 175 2.70 12.97 13.13
CA ASN A 175 2.71 13.54 14.48
C ASN A 175 2.02 12.63 15.50
N ALA A 176 1.03 11.84 15.07
CA ALA A 176 0.38 10.80 15.87
C ALA A 176 1.10 9.43 15.86
N GLY A 177 2.31 9.35 15.26
CA GLY A 177 3.11 8.12 15.18
C GLY A 177 2.60 7.07 14.18
N MET A 178 1.61 7.42 13.37
CA MET A 178 0.97 6.54 12.39
C MET A 178 1.73 6.55 11.06
N ALA A 179 1.66 5.45 10.31
CA ALA A 179 2.01 5.41 8.90
C ALA A 179 0.86 5.95 8.03
N VAL A 180 1.18 6.40 6.83
CA VAL A 180 0.19 6.59 5.76
C VAL A 180 0.27 5.43 4.78
N THR A 181 -0.88 4.79 4.54
CA THR A 181 -1.02 3.78 3.49
C THR A 181 -1.79 4.41 2.32
N GLY A 182 -1.13 4.65 1.19
CA GLY A 182 -1.73 5.42 0.09
C GLY A 182 -2.36 4.53 -0.98
N TYR A 183 -3.69 4.44 -1.08
CA TYR A 183 -4.37 3.73 -2.17
C TYR A 183 -4.60 4.63 -3.39
N TYR A 184 -5.07 4.02 -4.49
CA TYR A 184 -5.35 4.72 -5.75
C TYR A 184 -4.13 5.38 -6.41
N GLY A 185 -2.90 4.89 -6.14
CA GLY A 185 -1.67 5.49 -6.63
C GLY A 185 -1.57 5.67 -8.15
N MET A 186 -2.39 4.97 -8.94
CA MET A 186 -2.46 5.11 -10.41
C MET A 186 -3.49 6.15 -10.90
N ALA A 187 -4.27 6.76 -9.99
CA ALA A 187 -5.31 7.75 -10.28
C ALA A 187 -6.25 7.33 -11.44
N ASP A 188 -6.77 6.09 -11.39
CA ASP A 188 -7.60 5.48 -12.45
C ASP A 188 -6.94 5.48 -13.84
N GLY A 189 -5.62 5.37 -13.87
CA GLY A 189 -4.82 5.35 -15.10
C GLY A 189 -4.34 6.72 -15.58
N LYS A 190 -4.79 7.84 -14.97
CA LYS A 190 -4.34 9.19 -15.33
C LYS A 190 -2.81 9.34 -15.24
N VAL A 191 -2.19 8.67 -14.26
CA VAL A 191 -0.73 8.65 -14.09
C VAL A 191 -0.01 8.17 -15.36
N PHE A 192 -0.57 7.21 -16.09
CA PHE A 192 0.04 6.71 -17.33
C PHE A 192 -0.11 7.64 -18.52
N THR A 193 -1.04 8.60 -18.45
CA THR A 193 -1.32 9.56 -19.53
C THR A 193 -0.66 10.92 -19.33
N ASP A 194 -0.08 11.15 -18.15
CA ASP A 194 0.50 12.42 -17.77
C ASP A 194 1.87 12.67 -18.43
N PRO A 195 2.04 13.77 -19.18
CA PRO A 195 3.30 14.04 -19.88
C PRO A 195 4.47 14.25 -18.92
N ILE A 196 4.26 14.93 -17.79
CA ILE A 196 5.33 15.22 -16.82
C ILE A 196 5.76 13.91 -16.14
N LEU A 197 4.81 13.07 -15.73
CA LEU A 197 5.14 11.80 -15.08
C LEU A 197 5.82 10.82 -16.04
N ARG A 198 5.45 10.81 -17.32
CA ARG A 198 6.13 10.03 -18.37
C ARG A 198 7.60 10.45 -18.51
N ASP A 199 7.86 11.76 -18.52
CA ASP A 199 9.22 12.31 -18.65
C ASP A 199 10.08 11.98 -17.42
N ILE A 200 9.50 11.99 -16.22
CA ILE A 200 10.20 11.62 -14.98
C ILE A 200 10.61 10.14 -14.98
N VAL A 201 9.75 9.23 -15.45
CA VAL A 201 10.06 7.78 -15.49
C VAL A 201 11.17 7.44 -16.50
N ALA A 202 11.41 8.30 -17.48
CA ALA A 202 12.53 8.17 -18.43
C ALA A 202 13.91 8.50 -17.81
N LEU A 203 13.94 9.06 -16.58
CA LEU A 203 15.19 9.39 -15.88
C LEU A 203 15.77 8.18 -15.10
N PRO A 204 17.10 8.07 -14.97
CA PRO A 204 17.74 6.97 -14.24
C PRO A 204 17.27 6.91 -12.78
N ARG A 205 16.75 5.75 -12.35
CA ARG A 205 16.19 5.50 -11.00
C ARG A 205 17.21 5.77 -9.89
N LYS A 206 17.15 6.95 -9.26
CA LYS A 206 17.92 7.30 -8.05
C LYS A 206 17.07 7.72 -6.85
N TRP A 207 15.74 7.68 -6.94
CA TRP A 207 14.87 8.18 -5.87
C TRP A 207 13.74 7.21 -5.54
N LEU A 208 13.72 6.71 -4.30
CA LEU A 208 12.56 6.09 -3.67
C LEU A 208 12.53 6.56 -2.20
N PRO A 209 11.63 7.50 -1.83
CA PRO A 209 11.34 7.79 -0.44
C PRO A 209 10.35 6.77 0.17
N SER A 210 10.31 6.77 1.50
CA SER A 210 9.64 5.84 2.42
C SER A 210 8.10 5.90 2.42
N MET A 211 7.44 5.42 1.35
CA MET A 211 5.98 5.37 1.24
C MET A 211 5.45 3.95 1.01
N VAL A 212 4.24 3.67 1.54
CA VAL A 212 3.52 2.41 1.31
C VAL A 212 2.43 2.60 0.26
N PHE A 213 2.59 1.94 -0.89
CA PHE A 213 1.56 1.90 -1.93
C PHE A 213 0.95 0.48 -2.02
N PRO A 214 -0.37 0.29 -1.91
CA PRO A 214 -1.06 -0.82 -2.55
C PRO A 214 -1.11 -0.51 -4.05
N VAL A 215 -0.58 -1.41 -4.88
CA VAL A 215 -0.72 -1.27 -6.35
C VAL A 215 -1.98 -2.02 -6.77
N PRO A 216 -3.08 -1.35 -7.18
CA PRO A 216 -4.18 -2.03 -7.84
C PRO A 216 -3.73 -2.37 -9.28
N MET A 217 -3.49 -3.66 -9.55
CA MET A 217 -3.13 -4.15 -10.89
C MET A 217 -4.35 -4.54 -11.74
N ALA A 218 -5.55 -4.03 -11.42
CA ALA A 218 -6.73 -4.21 -12.24
C ALA A 218 -6.73 -3.24 -13.43
N VAL A 219 -5.79 -3.45 -14.36
CA VAL A 219 -5.98 -3.06 -15.76
C VAL A 219 -6.04 -4.36 -16.54
N SER A 220 -7.25 -4.72 -16.96
CA SER A 220 -7.47 -5.80 -17.91
C SER A 220 -6.66 -5.54 -19.18
N PHE A 221 -5.56 -6.27 -19.35
CA PHE A 221 -4.93 -6.41 -20.66
C PHE A 221 -5.88 -7.25 -21.54
N HIS A 222 -6.68 -6.58 -22.37
CA HIS A 222 -7.18 -7.21 -23.60
C HIS A 222 -6.09 -7.13 -24.67
N PRO A 223 -5.84 -8.21 -25.43
CA PRO A 223 -4.66 -8.35 -26.25
C PRO A 223 -4.85 -7.58 -27.56
N MET A 224 -4.14 -6.47 -27.72
CA MET A 224 -3.90 -5.93 -29.05
C MET A 224 -2.69 -6.68 -29.64
N ALA A 225 -3.01 -7.65 -30.50
CA ALA A 225 -2.16 -8.40 -31.42
C ALA A 225 -0.64 -8.15 -31.37
N LEU A 226 0.11 -9.14 -30.85
CA LEU A 226 1.52 -9.32 -31.20
C LEU A 226 1.66 -10.62 -31.99
N ARG A 227 1.95 -10.48 -33.28
CA ARG A 227 2.49 -11.56 -34.12
C ARG A 227 3.94 -11.86 -33.71
N PRO A 228 4.43 -13.09 -33.95
CA PRO A 228 5.55 -13.65 -33.21
C PRO A 228 6.91 -13.40 -33.90
N TYR A 229 7.88 -12.96 -33.11
CA TYR A 229 9.30 -13.25 -33.27
C TYR A 229 9.79 -13.48 -31.83
N GLY A 230 10.11 -14.69 -31.38
CA GLY A 230 11.13 -15.56 -31.92
C GLY A 230 12.36 -15.48 -31.00
N THR A 231 12.41 -16.36 -29.99
CA THR A 231 13.62 -16.87 -29.30
C THR A 231 14.71 -15.89 -28.81
N ARG A 232 14.88 -15.80 -27.48
CA ARG A 232 16.07 -16.28 -26.74
C ARG A 232 15.98 -15.92 -25.25
N ILE A 233 15.73 -16.95 -24.44
CA ILE A 233 16.03 -16.96 -23.01
C ILE A 233 17.45 -17.53 -22.88
N HIS A 234 18.42 -16.74 -22.43
CA HIS A 234 19.63 -17.29 -21.80
C HIS A 234 20.29 -16.33 -20.80
N ASN A 235 20.48 -16.89 -19.60
CA ASN A 235 21.59 -16.72 -18.68
C ASN A 235 21.75 -15.39 -17.92
N TRP A 236 21.24 -15.40 -16.69
CA TRP A 236 21.72 -14.55 -15.60
C TRP A 236 22.59 -15.39 -14.65
N ARG A 237 23.91 -15.39 -14.84
CA ARG A 237 24.90 -15.61 -13.77
C ARG A 237 26.34 -15.33 -14.20
N ARG A 238 27.04 -14.61 -13.30
CA ARG A 238 28.49 -14.37 -13.17
C ARG A 238 29.14 -13.42 -14.18
N GLU A 239 29.55 -12.25 -13.71
CA GLU A 239 30.97 -11.87 -13.59
C GLU A 239 31.10 -10.51 -12.88
N GLY A 240 31.94 -10.47 -11.85
CA GLY A 240 32.36 -9.23 -11.22
C GLY A 240 33.34 -8.48 -12.12
N ARG A 241 33.10 -7.18 -12.35
CA ARG A 241 34.07 -6.24 -12.90
C ARG A 241 33.90 -4.87 -12.23
N ARG A 242 35.05 -4.25 -11.90
CA ARG A 242 35.21 -2.95 -11.24
C ARG A 242 34.68 -1.80 -12.11
N ILE A 243 34.22 -0.75 -11.44
CA ILE A 243 33.82 0.54 -12.02
C ILE A 243 35.08 1.34 -12.36
N PRO A 244 35.23 1.94 -13.55
CA PRO A 244 36.31 2.89 -13.83
C PRO A 244 35.95 4.30 -13.35
N SER A 245 36.92 5.00 -12.75
CA SER A 245 36.85 6.41 -12.36
C SER A 245 36.81 7.33 -13.58
N PRO A 246 36.14 8.49 -13.53
CA PRO A 246 36.18 9.47 -14.62
C PRO A 246 37.54 10.19 -14.67
N PRO A 247 37.98 10.66 -15.87
CA PRO A 247 39.22 11.39 -16.01
C PRO A 247 39.11 12.81 -15.45
N LEU A 248 40.14 13.21 -14.72
CA LEU A 248 40.47 14.59 -14.38
C LEU A 248 40.98 15.27 -15.66
N GLU A 249 40.27 16.28 -16.16
CA GLU A 249 40.86 17.25 -17.07
C GLU A 249 40.97 18.61 -16.40
N SER A 250 42.22 19.07 -16.42
CA SER A 250 42.78 20.27 -15.86
C SER A 250 42.54 21.49 -16.76
N SER A 251 42.14 22.59 -16.12
CA SER A 251 42.55 23.98 -16.36
C SER A 251 43.26 24.33 -17.68
N ASN A 252 42.73 25.33 -18.40
CA ASN A 252 43.55 26.51 -18.68
C ASN A 252 42.69 27.80 -18.86
N PRO A 253 43.22 28.98 -18.49
CA PRO A 253 42.48 30.21 -18.24
C PRO A 253 42.54 31.22 -19.39
N CYS A 254 41.46 31.98 -19.58
CA CYS A 254 41.33 33.28 -20.25
C CYS A 254 39.83 33.54 -20.43
N MET A 255 39.26 34.73 -20.37
CA MET A 255 39.59 36.01 -19.76
C MET A 255 38.26 36.79 -19.74
N HIS A 256 38.15 37.75 -18.82
CA HIS A 256 37.04 38.69 -18.65
C HIS A 256 36.35 39.21 -19.93
N SER A 257 35.01 39.37 -19.86
CA SER A 257 34.20 40.21 -20.78
C SER A 257 34.76 41.65 -20.84
N PRO A 258 34.53 42.49 -21.88
CA PRO A 258 33.22 42.76 -22.49
C PRO A 258 33.23 43.05 -24.02
N THR A 259 32.04 43.22 -24.61
CA THR A 259 31.74 43.75 -25.97
C THR A 259 31.74 42.79 -27.17
N ARG A 260 30.52 42.66 -27.74
CA ARG A 260 30.08 42.41 -29.12
C ARG A 260 30.86 41.39 -29.99
N GLY A 261 30.16 40.31 -30.33
CA GLY A 261 30.25 39.63 -31.63
C GLY A 261 30.78 38.19 -31.59
N GLU A 262 29.86 37.24 -31.78
CA GLU A 262 30.04 35.84 -32.21
C GLU A 262 30.84 34.88 -31.31
N CYS A 263 30.08 34.05 -30.57
CA CYS A 263 30.13 32.57 -30.53
C CYS A 263 28.85 32.06 -29.85
#